data_AF-A0A134AFA6-F1
#
_entry.id   AF-A0A134AFA6-F1
#
_cell.length_a   1.000
_cell.length_b   1.000
_cell.length_c   1.000
_cell.angle_alpha   90.00
_cell.angle_beta   90.00
_cell.angle_gamma   90.00
#
_symmetry.space_group_name_H-M   'P 1'
#
loop_
_entity.id
_entity.type
_entity.pdbx_description
1 polymer ?
#
loop_
_entity_poly.entity_id
_entity_poly.type
_entity_poly.pdbx_seq_one_letter_code
_entity_poly.pdbx_strand_id
1 'polypeptide(L)'
;MVFFGIFDKITNYIKDGIIDGIGKILSGIFDSINEDLIGISNNISVAPDTWNTSIWEFVKNISTLVILPVAALIIAAILVMEYVQLAESKNNLKEIDVIDVLKPLFKFIIAFMFVKNCTKIFLFAFKIGEKIITDAKPYLNEAAKFDDSYLSTIKEALKENSVGSLMVTYIELLIVRLAVYIISIAIHVIIYGRIIEIYLMGAIAPIPVASITSQNHNWNFGNNYLKNLGALALQGFLIMLCVTIFAILIKSIDYTNAMKAVWSVLGYAVLLMVTMLKTGSLAKSIFNAH
;
A
#
# COMPACT_ATOMS: atom_id res chain seq x y z
N MET A 1 -55.49 32.36 4.70
CA MET A 1 -55.06 30.94 4.60
C MET A 1 -54.21 30.64 3.36
N VAL A 2 -54.44 31.30 2.21
CA VAL A 2 -53.67 31.05 0.96
C VAL A 2 -52.20 31.51 1.03
N PHE A 3 -51.90 32.62 1.72
CA PHE A 3 -50.53 33.16 1.83
C PHE A 3 -49.55 32.22 2.57
N PHE A 4 -49.98 31.54 3.63
CA PHE A 4 -49.12 30.58 4.35
C PHE A 4 -48.70 29.40 3.47
N GLY A 5 -49.62 28.88 2.64
CA GLY A 5 -49.31 27.79 1.70
C GLY A 5 -48.35 28.17 0.57
N ILE A 6 -48.18 29.47 0.26
CA ILE A 6 -47.20 29.93 -0.74
C ILE A 6 -45.79 29.98 -0.13
N PHE A 7 -45.65 30.49 1.09
CA PHE A 7 -44.35 30.52 1.79
C PHE A 7 -43.82 29.11 2.08
N ASP A 8 -44.69 28.16 2.45
CA ASP A 8 -44.30 26.77 2.67
C ASP A 8 -43.84 26.10 1.36
N LYS A 9 -44.54 26.36 0.24
CA LYS A 9 -44.14 25.86 -1.09
C LYS A 9 -42.81 26.44 -1.55
N ILE A 10 -42.58 27.75 -1.35
CA ILE A 10 -41.31 28.40 -1.69
C ILE A 10 -40.17 27.84 -0.83
N THR A 11 -40.42 27.63 0.47
CA THR A 11 -39.44 27.06 1.40
C THR A 11 -39.04 25.64 1.01
N ASN A 12 -40.02 24.80 0.66
CA ASN A 12 -39.76 23.45 0.19
C ASN A 12 -39.01 23.42 -1.15
N TYR A 13 -39.37 24.32 -2.09
CA TYR A 13 -38.67 24.44 -3.37
C TYR A 13 -37.18 24.83 -3.18
N ILE A 14 -36.90 25.79 -2.31
CA ILE A 14 -35.52 26.19 -1.98
C ILE A 14 -34.77 25.03 -1.31
N LYS A 15 -35.43 24.34 -0.37
CA LYS A 15 -34.86 23.19 0.34
C LYS A 15 -34.48 22.06 -0.60
N ASP A 16 -35.38 21.66 -1.50
CA ASP A 16 -35.12 20.61 -2.49
C ASP A 16 -33.98 21.01 -3.43
N GLY A 17 -33.90 22.29 -3.82
CA GLY A 17 -32.80 22.81 -4.62
C GLY A 17 -31.43 22.71 -3.94
N ILE A 18 -31.35 23.04 -2.64
CA ILE A 18 -30.11 22.90 -1.86
C ILE A 18 -29.73 21.43 -1.68
N ILE A 19 -30.69 20.55 -1.37
CA ILE A 19 -30.45 19.11 -1.22
C ILE A 19 -29.94 18.50 -2.53
N ASP A 20 -30.48 18.92 -3.68
CA ASP A 20 -29.96 18.48 -4.98
C ASP A 20 -28.53 18.97 -5.23
N GLY A 21 -28.24 20.23 -4.89
CA GLY A 21 -26.89 20.78 -4.94
C GLY A 21 -25.88 20.03 -4.07
N ILE A 22 -26.25 19.73 -2.82
CA ILE A 22 -25.47 18.89 -1.89
C ILE A 22 -25.24 17.51 -2.50
N GLY A 23 -26.31 16.89 -3.03
CA GLY A 23 -26.24 15.57 -3.63
C GLY A 23 -25.30 15.51 -4.84
N LYS A 24 -25.27 16.55 -5.68
CA LYS A 24 -24.31 16.65 -6.80
C LYS A 24 -22.87 16.71 -6.33
N ILE A 25 -22.58 17.45 -5.26
CA ILE A 25 -21.23 17.53 -4.70
C ILE A 25 -20.81 16.18 -4.10
N LEU A 26 -21.70 15.55 -3.33
CA LEU A 26 -21.44 14.24 -2.74
C LEU A 26 -21.25 13.15 -3.79
N SER A 27 -22.07 13.14 -4.85
CA SER A 27 -21.88 12.24 -5.99
C SER A 27 -20.48 12.39 -6.58
N GLY A 28 -20.05 13.62 -6.87
CA GLY A 28 -18.71 13.87 -7.40
C GLY A 28 -17.59 13.42 -6.45
N ILE A 29 -17.77 13.53 -5.14
CA ILE A 29 -16.83 13.00 -4.14
C ILE A 29 -16.82 11.46 -4.18
N PHE A 30 -17.98 10.80 -4.20
CA PHE A 30 -18.07 9.35 -4.24
C PHE A 30 -17.54 8.76 -5.54
N ASP A 31 -17.79 9.42 -6.67
CA ASP A 31 -17.24 9.06 -7.97
C ASP A 31 -15.71 9.13 -7.95
N SER A 32 -15.15 10.23 -7.41
CA SER A 32 -13.70 10.36 -7.24
C SER A 32 -13.12 9.28 -6.32
N ILE A 33 -13.81 8.90 -5.24
CA ILE A 33 -13.35 7.83 -4.35
C ILE A 33 -13.42 6.46 -5.05
N ASN A 34 -14.46 6.20 -5.84
CA ASN A 34 -14.58 4.99 -6.65
C ASN A 34 -13.46 4.90 -7.71
N GLU A 35 -13.15 6.02 -8.37
CA GLU A 35 -12.02 6.12 -9.30
C GLU A 35 -10.68 5.87 -8.61
N ASP A 36 -10.47 6.46 -7.43
CA ASP A 36 -9.29 6.21 -6.61
C ASP A 36 -9.19 4.72 -6.25
N LEU A 37 -10.26 4.11 -5.74
CA LEU A 37 -10.29 2.67 -5.40
C LEU A 37 -9.83 1.79 -6.57
N ILE A 38 -10.33 2.07 -7.79
CA ILE A 38 -9.96 1.34 -9.01
C ILE A 38 -8.51 1.63 -9.38
N GLY A 39 -8.10 2.90 -9.38
CA GLY A 39 -6.74 3.34 -9.71
C GLY A 39 -5.70 2.74 -8.77
N ILE A 40 -5.96 2.77 -7.47
CA ILE A 40 -5.13 2.18 -6.42
C ILE A 40 -4.99 0.68 -6.67
N SER A 41 -6.12 -0.02 -6.83
CA SER A 41 -6.17 -1.47 -7.09
C SER A 41 -5.35 -1.85 -8.31
N ASN A 42 -5.49 -1.12 -9.42
CA ASN A 42 -4.74 -1.39 -10.64
C ASN A 42 -3.23 -1.20 -10.48
N ASN A 43 -2.80 -0.22 -9.68
CA ASN A 43 -1.38 0.06 -9.48
C ASN A 43 -0.68 -0.89 -8.50
N ILE A 44 -1.37 -1.40 -7.48
CA ILE A 44 -0.74 -2.23 -6.44
C ILE A 44 -0.93 -3.74 -6.62
N SER A 45 -1.85 -4.15 -7.49
CA SER A 45 -2.16 -5.57 -7.74
C SER A 45 -1.32 -6.20 -8.84
N VAL A 46 -0.38 -5.48 -9.43
CA VAL A 46 0.47 -5.99 -10.51
C VAL A 46 1.91 -6.11 -10.03
N ALA A 47 2.59 -7.16 -10.47
CA ALA A 47 4.01 -7.32 -10.19
C ALA A 47 4.84 -6.20 -10.87
N PRO A 48 6.03 -5.87 -10.31
CA PRO A 48 6.84 -4.73 -10.79
C PRO A 48 7.31 -4.84 -12.24
N ASP A 49 7.44 -6.06 -12.77
CA ASP A 49 7.81 -6.34 -14.16
C ASP A 49 6.68 -6.04 -15.15
N THR A 50 5.44 -6.09 -14.67
CA THR A 50 4.23 -5.88 -15.47
C THR A 50 3.73 -4.43 -15.37
N TRP A 51 4.03 -3.75 -14.25
CA TRP A 51 3.60 -2.37 -14.03
C TRP A 51 4.17 -1.38 -15.06
N ASN A 52 5.48 -1.45 -15.32
CA ASN A 52 6.12 -0.71 -16.41
C ASN A 52 7.37 -1.46 -16.91
N THR A 53 7.26 -2.05 -18.09
CA THR A 53 8.32 -2.89 -18.66
C THR A 53 9.62 -2.14 -18.88
N SER A 54 9.57 -0.89 -19.35
CA SER A 54 10.77 -0.10 -19.65
C SER A 54 11.56 0.26 -18.38
N ILE A 55 10.85 0.69 -17.32
CA ILE A 55 11.49 1.00 -16.02
C ILE A 55 12.04 -0.29 -15.41
N TRP A 56 11.29 -1.39 -15.48
CA TRP A 56 11.75 -2.67 -14.95
C TRP A 56 12.99 -3.20 -15.67
N GLU A 57 13.05 -3.09 -17.00
CA GLU A 57 14.23 -3.47 -17.77
C GLU A 57 15.46 -2.66 -17.36
N PHE A 58 15.30 -1.35 -17.17
CA PHE A 58 16.37 -0.50 -16.64
C PHE A 58 16.85 -0.99 -15.26
N VAL A 59 15.93 -1.20 -14.31
CA VAL A 59 16.24 -1.70 -12.95
C VAL A 59 16.95 -3.06 -13.00
N LYS A 60 16.43 -3.99 -13.81
CA LYS A 60 16.99 -5.33 -14.00
C LYS A 60 18.40 -5.27 -14.61
N ASN A 61 18.64 -4.37 -15.55
CA ASN A 61 19.95 -4.17 -16.16
C ASN A 61 20.95 -3.65 -15.14
N ILE A 62 20.59 -2.66 -14.32
CA ILE A 62 21.45 -2.20 -13.21
C ILE A 62 21.76 -3.35 -12.25
N SER A 63 20.73 -4.10 -11.84
CA SER A 63 20.87 -5.23 -10.93
C SER A 63 21.82 -6.32 -11.49
N THR A 64 21.68 -6.65 -12.78
CA THR A 64 22.40 -7.75 -13.41
C THR A 64 23.82 -7.36 -13.86
N LEU A 65 24.00 -6.14 -14.37
CA LEU A 65 25.27 -5.71 -14.96
C LEU A 65 26.20 -5.06 -13.94
N VAL A 66 25.64 -4.32 -12.97
CA VAL A 66 26.43 -3.52 -12.02
C VAL A 66 26.46 -4.17 -10.64
N ILE A 67 25.29 -4.58 -10.13
CA ILE A 67 25.18 -5.05 -8.73
C ILE A 67 25.56 -6.53 -8.58
N LEU A 68 25.24 -7.38 -9.56
CA LEU A 68 25.55 -8.81 -9.52
C LEU A 68 27.06 -9.11 -9.36
N PRO A 69 27.99 -8.44 -10.09
CA PRO A 69 29.43 -8.60 -9.85
C PRO A 69 29.84 -8.22 -8.42
N VAL A 70 29.28 -7.14 -7.87
CA VAL A 70 29.54 -6.72 -6.48
C VAL A 70 29.07 -7.78 -5.49
N ALA A 71 27.88 -8.34 -5.71
CA ALA A 71 27.37 -9.45 -4.91
C ALA A 71 28.29 -10.67 -4.95
N ALA A 72 28.86 -11.02 -6.11
CA ALA A 72 29.81 -12.12 -6.22
C ALA A 72 31.08 -11.90 -5.37
N LEU A 73 31.62 -10.68 -5.34
CA LEU A 73 32.73 -10.31 -4.47
C LEU A 73 32.36 -10.45 -2.98
N ILE A 74 31.14 -10.08 -2.62
CA ILE A 74 30.63 -10.21 -1.25
C ILE A 74 30.54 -11.69 -0.83
N ILE A 75 29.99 -12.57 -1.67
CA ILE A 75 29.92 -14.01 -1.35
C ILE A 75 31.34 -14.57 -1.16
N ALA A 76 32.29 -14.18 -2.02
CA ALA A 76 33.69 -14.61 -1.89
C ALA A 76 34.31 -14.14 -0.56
N ALA A 77 34.05 -12.89 -0.15
CA ALA A 77 34.51 -12.38 1.14
C ALA A 77 33.88 -13.14 2.33
N ILE A 78 32.57 -13.44 2.26
CA ILE A 78 31.87 -14.23 3.28
C ILE A 78 32.48 -15.63 3.42
N LEU A 79 32.79 -16.28 2.29
CA LEU A 79 33.43 -17.60 2.29
C LEU A 79 34.78 -17.58 3.02
N VAL A 80 35.63 -16.58 2.72
CA VAL A 80 36.93 -16.43 3.40
C VAL A 80 36.72 -16.22 4.90
N MET A 81 35.76 -15.38 5.30
CA MET A 81 35.47 -15.13 6.71
C MET A 81 34.98 -16.40 7.44
N GLU A 82 34.12 -17.22 6.82
CA GLU A 82 33.69 -18.48 7.43
C GLU A 82 34.87 -19.46 7.63
N TYR A 83 35.82 -19.51 6.69
CA TYR A 83 37.02 -20.34 6.86
C TYR A 83 37.98 -19.82 7.94
N VAL A 84 38.16 -18.51 8.06
CA VAL A 84 38.95 -17.91 9.15
C VAL A 84 38.33 -18.26 10.51
N GLN A 85 37.01 -18.10 10.65
CA GLN A 85 36.31 -18.47 11.88
C GLN A 85 36.40 -19.96 12.20
N LEU A 86 36.37 -20.82 11.19
CA LEU A 86 36.58 -22.26 11.38
C LEU A 86 37.98 -22.52 11.95
N ALA A 87 39.02 -21.87 11.41
CA ALA A 87 40.39 -22.00 11.89
C ALA A 87 40.59 -21.47 13.32
N GLU A 88 39.92 -20.37 13.69
CA GLU A 88 39.96 -19.81 15.05
C GLU A 88 39.21 -20.69 16.07
N SER A 89 38.07 -21.27 15.68
CA SER A 89 37.22 -22.07 16.57
C SER A 89 37.84 -23.40 16.99
N LYS A 90 38.69 -24.00 16.14
CA LYS A 90 39.38 -25.27 16.43
C LYS A 90 40.88 -25.02 16.57
N ASN A 91 41.30 -24.66 17.78
CA ASN A 91 42.69 -24.40 18.16
C ASN A 91 43.57 -25.64 17.82
N ASN A 92 44.37 -25.58 16.75
CA ASN A 92 45.29 -26.59 16.16
C ASN A 92 44.88 -27.40 14.91
N LEU A 93 43.76 -27.13 14.22
CA LEU A 93 43.34 -27.87 12.98
C LEU A 93 43.21 -29.41 13.12
N LYS A 94 43.62 -30.01 14.25
CA LYS A 94 43.67 -31.45 14.52
C LYS A 94 42.30 -32.09 14.73
N GLU A 95 41.31 -31.28 15.06
CA GLU A 95 39.92 -31.71 15.29
C GLU A 95 38.97 -31.28 14.16
N ILE A 96 39.49 -30.78 13.04
CA ILE A 96 38.66 -30.38 11.90
C ILE A 96 38.26 -31.63 11.11
N ASP A 97 36.96 -31.90 11.08
CA ASP A 97 36.38 -32.94 10.23
C ASP A 97 36.30 -32.42 8.77
N VAL A 98 36.37 -33.33 7.79
CA VAL A 98 36.17 -33.04 6.37
C VAL A 98 34.82 -32.32 6.16
N ILE A 99 33.80 -32.69 6.94
CA ILE A 99 32.47 -32.09 6.88
C ILE A 99 32.51 -30.60 7.28
N ASP A 100 33.33 -30.22 8.25
CA ASP A 100 33.44 -28.84 8.72
C ASP A 100 34.09 -27.93 7.65
N VAL A 101 35.02 -28.46 6.86
CA VAL A 101 35.65 -27.75 5.73
C VAL A 101 34.70 -27.64 4.53
N LEU A 102 33.87 -28.65 4.29
CA LEU A 102 32.93 -28.68 3.17
C LEU A 102 31.69 -27.80 3.41
N LYS A 103 31.26 -27.61 4.65
CA LYS A 103 30.04 -26.86 4.98
C LYS A 103 30.04 -25.39 4.48
N PRO A 104 31.11 -24.58 4.65
CA PRO A 104 31.18 -23.24 4.05
C PRO A 104 31.12 -23.25 2.52
N LEU A 105 31.73 -24.26 1.88
CA LEU A 105 31.69 -24.42 0.43
C LEU A 105 30.26 -24.69 -0.07
N PHE A 106 29.51 -25.56 0.61
CA PHE A 106 28.09 -25.79 0.28
C PHE A 106 27.25 -24.53 0.46
N LYS A 107 27.45 -23.77 1.55
CA LYS A 107 26.78 -22.47 1.76
C LYS A 107 27.09 -21.46 0.67
N PHE A 108 28.32 -21.43 0.17
CA PHE A 108 28.73 -20.60 -0.96
C PHE A 108 27.97 -20.98 -2.23
N ILE A 109 27.92 -22.27 -2.57
CA ILE A 109 27.20 -22.76 -3.76
C ILE A 109 25.72 -22.38 -3.70
N ILE A 110 25.11 -22.55 -2.53
CA ILE A 110 23.71 -22.15 -2.31
C ILE A 110 23.56 -20.63 -2.47
N ALA A 111 24.37 -19.81 -1.81
CA ALA A 111 24.31 -18.34 -1.95
C ALA A 111 24.47 -17.90 -3.40
N PHE A 112 25.41 -18.51 -4.13
CA PHE A 112 25.62 -18.23 -5.55
C PHE A 112 24.39 -18.56 -6.39
N MET A 113 23.71 -19.69 -6.13
CA MET A 113 22.45 -20.04 -6.79
C MET A 113 21.34 -19.02 -6.53
N PHE A 114 21.22 -18.54 -5.29
CA PHE A 114 20.26 -17.51 -4.90
C PHE A 114 20.55 -16.18 -5.61
N VAL A 115 21.79 -15.71 -5.59
CA VAL A 115 22.22 -14.47 -6.24
C VAL A 115 22.02 -14.53 -7.76
N LYS A 116 22.37 -15.65 -8.41
CA LYS A 116 22.13 -15.86 -9.85
C LYS A 116 20.63 -15.79 -10.22
N ASN A 117 19.74 -16.22 -9.33
CA ASN A 117 18.29 -16.21 -9.55
C ASN A 117 17.58 -15.06 -8.80
N CYS A 118 18.31 -14.05 -8.34
CA CYS A 118 17.79 -13.00 -7.46
C CYS A 118 16.55 -12.30 -8.03
N THR A 119 16.57 -11.93 -9.31
CA THR A 119 15.42 -11.30 -9.98
C THR A 119 14.18 -12.19 -9.96
N LYS A 120 14.35 -13.52 -10.11
CA LYS A 120 13.22 -14.46 -10.06
C LYS A 120 12.63 -14.56 -8.66
N ILE A 121 13.49 -14.60 -7.64
CA ILE A 121 13.07 -14.65 -6.23
C ILE A 121 12.31 -13.38 -5.87
N PHE A 122 12.84 -12.23 -6.26
CA PHE A 122 12.19 -10.93 -6.08
C PHE A 122 10.78 -10.92 -6.70
N LEU A 123 10.68 -11.27 -7.99
CA LEU A 123 9.38 -11.29 -8.67
C LEU A 123 8.42 -12.33 -8.09
N PHE A 124 8.93 -13.48 -7.66
CA PHE A 124 8.11 -14.51 -7.02
C PHE A 124 7.44 -14.00 -5.75
N ALA A 125 8.16 -13.26 -4.89
CA ALA A 125 7.58 -12.64 -3.70
C ALA A 125 6.44 -11.68 -4.04
N PHE A 126 6.60 -10.85 -5.08
CA PHE A 126 5.55 -9.93 -5.52
C PHE A 126 4.36 -10.64 -6.18
N LYS A 127 4.59 -11.76 -6.87
CA LYS A 127 3.50 -12.60 -7.42
C LYS A 127 2.63 -13.22 -6.32
N ILE A 128 3.23 -13.59 -5.18
CA ILE A 128 2.46 -14.02 -4.00
C ILE A 128 1.58 -12.87 -3.50
N GLY A 129 2.14 -11.67 -3.36
CA GLY A 129 1.39 -10.47 -2.97
C GLY A 129 0.24 -10.15 -3.93
N GLU A 130 0.52 -10.18 -5.23
CA GLU A 130 -0.49 -10.00 -6.30
C GLU A 130 -1.62 -11.02 -6.20
N LYS A 131 -1.31 -12.30 -5.93
CA LYS A 131 -2.32 -13.34 -5.76
C LYS A 131 -3.22 -13.06 -4.56
N ILE A 132 -2.64 -12.69 -3.41
CA ILE A 132 -3.41 -12.32 -2.20
C ILE A 132 -4.36 -11.15 -2.51
N ILE A 133 -3.86 -10.11 -3.16
CA ILE A 133 -4.69 -8.95 -3.51
C ILE A 133 -5.79 -9.35 -4.48
N THR A 134 -5.47 -10.11 -5.52
CA THR A 134 -6.42 -10.57 -6.54
C THR A 134 -7.54 -11.42 -5.96
N ASP A 135 -7.22 -12.29 -4.99
CA ASP A 135 -8.22 -13.12 -4.32
C ASP A 135 -9.09 -12.30 -3.35
N ALA A 136 -8.55 -11.23 -2.76
CA ALA A 136 -9.30 -10.32 -1.90
C ALA A 136 -10.19 -9.32 -2.68
N LYS A 137 -9.83 -8.97 -3.92
CA LYS A 137 -10.51 -7.94 -4.73
C LYS A 137 -12.04 -8.05 -4.78
N PRO A 138 -12.66 -9.23 -5.00
CA PRO A 138 -14.12 -9.31 -5.09
C PRO A 138 -14.80 -8.82 -3.80
N TYR A 139 -14.32 -9.28 -2.65
CA TYR A 139 -14.84 -8.91 -1.33
C TYR A 139 -14.61 -7.43 -1.02
N LEU A 140 -13.41 -6.93 -1.35
CA LEU A 140 -13.03 -5.54 -1.08
C LEU A 140 -13.79 -4.54 -1.93
N ASN A 141 -14.02 -4.85 -3.21
CA ASN A 141 -14.74 -3.98 -4.14
C ASN A 141 -16.24 -3.95 -3.83
N GLU A 142 -16.84 -5.08 -3.48
CA GLU A 142 -18.24 -5.16 -3.07
C GLU A 142 -18.48 -4.29 -1.82
N ALA A 143 -17.62 -4.42 -0.81
CA ALA A 143 -17.72 -3.64 0.41
C ALA A 143 -17.51 -2.13 0.18
N ALA A 144 -16.67 -1.75 -0.78
CA ALA A 144 -16.29 -0.35 -1.01
C ALA A 144 -17.23 0.43 -1.96
N LYS A 145 -18.03 -0.24 -2.79
CA LYS A 145 -18.83 0.42 -3.84
C LYS A 145 -19.88 1.39 -3.29
N PHE A 146 -19.81 2.67 -3.68
CA PHE A 146 -20.91 3.62 -3.48
C PHE A 146 -21.90 3.49 -4.65
N ASP A 147 -23.19 3.30 -4.37
CA ASP A 147 -24.25 3.21 -5.37
C ASP A 147 -25.25 4.38 -5.28
N ASP A 148 -26.09 4.52 -6.30
CA ASP A 148 -27.12 5.58 -6.36
C ASP A 148 -28.14 5.48 -5.22
N SER A 149 -28.35 4.27 -4.69
CA SER A 149 -29.20 4.00 -3.54
C SER A 149 -28.70 4.75 -2.30
N TYR A 150 -27.40 4.70 -2.03
CA TYR A 150 -26.80 5.42 -0.91
C TYR A 150 -26.98 6.94 -1.00
N LEU A 151 -26.81 7.52 -2.19
CA LEU A 151 -27.03 8.96 -2.41
C LEU A 151 -28.50 9.34 -2.15
N SER A 152 -29.44 8.47 -2.52
CA SER A 152 -30.87 8.69 -2.26
C SER A 152 -31.18 8.70 -0.75
N THR A 153 -30.60 7.78 0.02
CA THR A 153 -30.75 7.73 1.48
C THR A 153 -30.20 9.00 2.16
N ILE A 154 -29.04 9.50 1.70
CA ILE A 154 -28.50 10.76 2.22
C ILE A 154 -29.44 11.93 1.90
N LYS A 155 -29.93 12.03 0.66
CA LYS A 155 -30.88 13.09 0.27
C LYS A 155 -32.16 13.06 1.12
N GLU A 156 -32.64 11.87 1.49
CA GLU A 156 -33.79 11.71 2.39
C GLU A 156 -33.48 12.16 3.82
N ALA A 157 -32.36 11.74 4.40
CA ALA A 157 -31.95 12.18 5.74
C ALA A 157 -31.77 13.71 5.83
N LEU A 158 -31.32 14.34 4.75
CA LEU A 158 -31.16 15.80 4.68
C LEU A 158 -32.52 16.54 4.67
N LYS A 159 -33.63 15.90 4.31
CA LYS A 159 -34.97 16.53 4.34
C LYS A 159 -35.45 16.83 5.76
N GLU A 160 -34.84 16.27 6.79
CA GLU A 160 -35.20 16.60 8.18
C GLU A 160 -34.58 17.93 8.64
N ASN A 161 -33.58 18.45 7.93
CA ASN A 161 -32.84 19.64 8.31
C ASN A 161 -33.55 20.96 7.91
N SER A 162 -33.27 22.03 8.64
CA SER A 162 -33.75 23.37 8.29
C SER A 162 -33.00 23.95 7.08
N VAL A 163 -33.63 24.85 6.34
CA VAL A 163 -33.03 25.50 5.15
C VAL A 163 -31.70 26.20 5.50
N GLY A 164 -31.63 26.87 6.66
CA GLY A 164 -30.40 27.51 7.12
C GLY A 164 -29.25 26.51 7.37
N SER A 165 -29.54 25.38 8.01
CA SER A 165 -28.56 24.31 8.24
C SER A 165 -28.04 23.72 6.92
N LEU A 166 -28.94 23.48 5.97
CA LEU A 166 -28.59 22.96 4.65
C LEU A 166 -27.71 23.93 3.86
N MET A 167 -27.97 25.24 3.96
CA MET A 167 -27.15 26.26 3.29
C MET A 167 -25.72 26.29 3.84
N VAL A 168 -25.56 26.18 5.16
CA VAL A 168 -24.22 26.09 5.79
C VAL A 168 -23.51 24.81 5.33
N THR A 169 -24.21 23.67 5.38
CA THR A 169 -23.68 22.37 4.93
C THR A 169 -23.22 22.43 3.47
N TYR A 170 -23.98 23.09 2.60
CA TYR A 170 -23.62 23.25 1.20
C TYR A 170 -22.28 24.01 1.02
N ILE A 171 -22.08 25.09 1.78
CA ILE A 171 -20.83 25.86 1.75
C ILE A 171 -19.67 25.04 2.30
N GLU A 172 -19.86 24.33 3.43
CA GLU A 172 -18.84 23.46 4.00
C GLU A 172 -18.43 22.34 3.04
N LEU A 173 -19.39 21.76 2.31
CA LEU A 173 -19.12 20.72 1.31
C LEU A 173 -18.25 21.21 0.15
N LEU A 174 -18.31 22.48 -0.24
CA LEU A 174 -17.40 23.03 -1.25
C LEU A 174 -15.94 23.00 -0.76
N ILE A 175 -15.72 23.27 0.52
CA ILE A 175 -14.41 23.21 1.15
C ILE A 175 -13.95 21.75 1.27
N VAL A 176 -14.84 20.86 1.73
CA VAL A 176 -14.52 19.42 1.86
C VAL A 176 -14.22 18.80 0.50
N ARG A 177 -14.95 19.16 -0.55
CA ARG A 177 -14.66 18.69 -1.91
C ARG A 177 -13.22 19.02 -2.33
N LEU A 178 -12.78 20.26 -2.10
CA LEU A 178 -11.41 20.66 -2.39
C LEU A 178 -10.39 19.88 -1.54
N ALA A 179 -10.68 19.69 -0.26
CA ALA A 179 -9.81 18.93 0.63
C ALA A 179 -9.68 17.46 0.22
N VAL A 180 -10.78 16.78 -0.12
CA VAL A 180 -10.78 15.39 -0.61
C VAL A 180 -9.98 15.28 -1.92
N TYR A 181 -10.11 16.26 -2.83
CA TYR A 181 -9.30 16.30 -4.05
C TYR A 181 -7.78 16.35 -3.75
N ILE A 182 -7.35 17.19 -2.81
CA ILE A 182 -5.94 17.25 -2.39
C ILE A 182 -5.49 15.92 -1.77
N ILE A 183 -6.36 15.29 -0.97
CA ILE A 183 -6.08 13.98 -0.35
C ILE A 183 -5.94 12.88 -1.41
N SER A 184 -6.80 12.87 -2.44
CA SER A 184 -6.71 11.93 -3.57
C SER A 184 -5.35 12.03 -4.29
N ILE A 185 -4.85 13.26 -4.54
CA ILE A 185 -3.51 13.46 -5.11
C ILE A 185 -2.44 12.90 -4.18
N ALA A 186 -2.52 13.16 -2.88
CA ALA A 186 -1.55 12.65 -1.91
C ALA A 186 -1.54 11.11 -1.85
N ILE A 187 -2.70 10.46 -1.94
CA ILE A 187 -2.83 8.99 -2.00
C ILE A 187 -2.10 8.42 -3.21
N HIS A 188 -2.27 9.04 -4.39
CA HIS A 188 -1.54 8.64 -5.59
C HIS A 188 -0.02 8.76 -5.41
N VAL A 189 0.46 9.86 -4.81
CA VAL A 189 1.89 10.04 -4.51
C VAL A 189 2.43 8.94 -3.60
N ILE A 190 1.68 8.52 -2.58
CA ILE A 190 2.07 7.42 -1.68
C ILE A 190 2.26 6.10 -2.46
N ILE A 191 1.38 5.82 -3.43
CA ILE A 191 1.43 4.59 -4.23
C ILE A 191 2.60 4.60 -5.20
N TYR A 192 2.81 5.71 -5.91
CA TYR A 192 3.98 5.85 -6.78
C TYR A 192 5.29 5.80 -5.98
N GLY A 193 5.33 6.41 -4.79
CA GLY A 193 6.45 6.33 -3.87
C GLY A 193 6.77 4.88 -3.48
N ARG A 194 5.74 4.08 -3.17
CA ARG A 194 5.88 2.63 -2.91
C ARG A 194 6.48 1.89 -4.12
N ILE A 195 6.01 2.17 -5.33
CA ILE A 195 6.51 1.51 -6.55
C ILE A 195 8.01 1.80 -6.73
N ILE A 196 8.43 3.05 -6.49
CA ILE A 196 9.84 3.42 -6.52
C ILE A 196 10.64 2.68 -5.44
N GLU A 197 10.14 2.57 -4.20
CA GLU A 197 10.78 1.79 -3.13
C GLU A 197 11.00 0.33 -3.56
N ILE A 198 10.00 -0.29 -4.17
CA ILE A 198 10.08 -1.66 -4.70
C ILE A 198 11.16 -1.77 -5.78
N TYR A 199 11.22 -0.84 -6.73
CA TYR A 199 12.24 -0.86 -7.78
C TYR A 199 13.66 -0.66 -7.24
N LEU A 200 13.84 0.24 -6.27
CA LEU A 200 15.13 0.43 -5.61
C LEU A 200 15.58 -0.84 -4.89
N MET A 201 14.65 -1.50 -4.19
CA MET A 201 14.93 -2.78 -3.53
C MET A 201 15.30 -3.87 -4.54
N GLY A 202 14.60 -3.93 -5.68
CA GLY A 202 14.90 -4.86 -6.78
C GLY A 202 16.26 -4.61 -7.42
N ALA A 203 16.66 -3.35 -7.60
CA ALA A 203 17.96 -2.98 -8.17
C ALA A 203 19.12 -3.52 -7.33
N ILE A 204 19.06 -3.30 -6.02
CA ILE A 204 20.15 -3.66 -5.08
C ILE A 204 20.08 -5.10 -4.59
N ALA A 205 19.01 -5.85 -4.90
CA ALA A 205 18.68 -7.16 -4.37
C ALA A 205 19.83 -8.19 -4.33
N PRO A 206 20.75 -8.29 -5.33
CA PRO A 206 21.81 -9.28 -5.30
C PRO A 206 22.78 -9.13 -4.10
N ILE A 207 23.03 -7.90 -3.64
CA ILE A 207 23.93 -7.63 -2.50
C ILE A 207 23.44 -8.29 -1.21
N PRO A 208 22.21 -8.02 -0.72
CA PRO A 208 21.72 -8.66 0.48
C PRO A 208 21.52 -10.16 0.31
N VAL A 209 21.08 -10.60 -0.87
CA VAL A 209 20.91 -12.04 -1.14
C VAL A 209 22.24 -12.79 -1.08
N ALA A 210 23.37 -12.15 -1.36
CA ALA A 210 24.71 -12.74 -1.19
C ALA A 210 24.98 -13.22 0.25
N SER A 211 24.37 -12.58 1.25
CA SER A 211 24.61 -12.91 2.66
C SER A 211 23.55 -13.83 3.28
N ILE A 212 22.60 -14.35 2.49
CA ILE A 212 21.46 -15.14 3.00
C ILE A 212 21.87 -16.43 3.72
N THR A 213 22.96 -17.08 3.30
CA THR A 213 23.45 -18.33 3.90
C THR A 213 24.42 -18.09 5.06
N SER A 214 24.81 -16.84 5.29
CA SER A 214 25.71 -16.47 6.37
C SER A 214 24.97 -16.57 7.71
N GLN A 215 25.53 -17.36 8.62
CA GLN A 215 25.02 -17.50 9.99
C GLN A 215 25.70 -16.54 10.97
N ASN A 216 26.62 -15.71 10.47
CA ASN A 216 27.31 -14.73 11.28
C ASN A 216 26.35 -13.61 11.70
N HIS A 217 26.27 -13.35 13.01
CA HIS A 217 25.39 -12.33 13.58
C HIS A 217 25.58 -10.96 12.90
N ASN A 218 26.81 -10.65 12.49
CA ASN A 218 27.17 -9.38 11.84
C ASN A 218 26.74 -9.28 10.36
N TRP A 219 26.41 -10.40 9.69
CA TRP A 219 26.12 -10.44 8.23
C TRP A 219 24.71 -10.95 7.91
N ASN A 220 23.78 -10.87 8.87
CA ASN A 220 22.41 -11.36 8.75
C ASN A 220 21.48 -10.46 7.89
N PHE A 221 22.04 -9.56 7.08
CA PHE A 221 21.24 -8.60 6.29
C PHE A 221 20.47 -9.26 5.14
N GLY A 222 20.88 -10.42 4.64
CA GLY A 222 20.15 -11.19 3.62
C GLY A 222 18.81 -11.75 4.10
N ASN A 223 18.76 -12.30 5.33
CA ASN A 223 17.49 -12.76 5.92
C ASN A 223 16.55 -11.59 6.21
N ASN A 224 17.10 -10.47 6.68
CA ASN A 224 16.33 -9.25 6.90
C ASN A 224 15.78 -8.67 5.58
N TYR A 225 16.56 -8.75 4.50
CA TYR A 225 16.09 -8.37 3.17
C TYR A 225 14.90 -9.22 2.71
N LEU A 226 14.93 -10.55 2.87
CA LEU A 226 13.80 -11.40 2.51
C LEU A 226 12.53 -11.09 3.32
N LYS A 227 12.69 -10.80 4.62
CA LYS A 227 11.59 -10.35 5.47
C LYS A 227 11.02 -9.01 5.00
N ASN A 228 11.88 -8.04 4.69
CA ASN A 228 11.49 -6.76 4.12
C ASN A 228 10.81 -6.90 2.75
N LEU A 229 11.26 -7.86 1.92
CA LEU A 229 10.67 -8.16 0.62
C LEU A 229 9.25 -8.71 0.78
N GLY A 230 9.05 -9.64 1.73
CA GLY A 230 7.74 -10.15 2.10
C GLY A 230 6.83 -9.05 2.64
N ALA A 231 7.36 -8.16 3.48
CA ALA A 231 6.62 -7.00 4.00
C ALA A 231 6.14 -6.07 2.87
N LEU A 232 6.99 -5.73 1.90
CA LEU A 232 6.63 -4.86 0.77
C LEU A 232 5.60 -5.51 -0.17
N ALA A 233 5.69 -6.83 -0.35
CA ALA A 233 4.68 -7.59 -1.09
C ALA A 233 3.33 -7.57 -0.36
N LEU A 234 3.30 -7.76 0.96
CA LEU A 234 2.07 -7.70 1.77
C LEU A 234 1.52 -6.28 1.92
N GLN A 235 2.36 -5.25 1.90
CA GLN A 235 1.95 -3.86 2.08
C GLN A 235 0.89 -3.43 1.06
N GLY A 236 0.96 -3.93 -0.19
CA GLY A 236 -0.05 -3.65 -1.21
C GLY A 236 -1.44 -4.12 -0.80
N PHE A 237 -1.54 -5.29 -0.15
CA PHE A 237 -2.79 -5.78 0.41
C PHE A 237 -3.30 -4.91 1.57
N LEU A 238 -2.40 -4.49 2.48
CA LEU A 238 -2.79 -3.59 3.58
C LEU A 238 -3.33 -2.25 3.08
N ILE A 239 -2.74 -1.70 2.01
CA ILE A 239 -3.25 -0.47 1.37
C ILE A 239 -4.67 -0.69 0.87
N MET A 240 -4.94 -1.75 0.10
CA MET A 240 -6.31 -2.06 -0.36
C MET A 240 -7.30 -2.15 0.81
N LEU A 241 -6.91 -2.83 1.87
CA LEU A 241 -7.74 -3.01 3.06
C LEU A 241 -8.04 -1.66 3.74
N CYS A 242 -7.07 -0.75 3.84
CA CYS A 242 -7.30 0.60 4.36
C CYS A 242 -8.34 1.38 3.55
N VAL A 243 -8.26 1.36 2.21
CA VAL A 243 -9.22 2.08 1.35
C VAL A 243 -10.62 1.47 1.46
N THR A 244 -10.74 0.14 1.54
CA THR A 244 -12.03 -0.52 1.77
C THR A 244 -12.62 -0.18 3.13
N ILE A 245 -11.83 -0.21 4.21
CA ILE A 245 -12.29 0.21 5.54
C ILE A 245 -12.77 1.66 5.52
N PHE A 246 -12.04 2.55 4.84
CA PHE A 246 -12.45 3.94 4.66
C PHE A 246 -13.81 4.07 3.96
N ALA A 247 -14.03 3.32 2.89
CA ALA A 247 -15.33 3.33 2.20
C ALA A 247 -16.47 2.85 3.10
N ILE A 248 -16.23 1.81 3.91
CA ILE A 248 -17.20 1.32 4.92
C ILE A 248 -17.46 2.38 6.00
N LEU A 249 -16.44 3.11 6.46
CA LEU A 249 -16.57 4.18 7.46
C LEU A 249 -17.39 5.35 6.94
N ILE A 250 -17.25 5.74 5.67
CA ILE A 250 -18.13 6.76 5.08
C ILE A 250 -19.57 6.27 5.08
N LYS A 251 -19.80 5.02 4.66
CA LYS A 251 -21.15 4.42 4.63
C LYS A 251 -21.83 4.36 6.00
N SER A 252 -21.08 4.30 7.10
CA SER A 252 -21.62 4.26 8.45
C SER A 252 -21.90 5.63 9.08
N ILE A 253 -21.65 6.73 8.37
CA ILE A 253 -21.96 8.08 8.84
C ILE A 253 -23.48 8.28 8.95
N ASP A 254 -23.92 8.85 10.06
CA ASP A 254 -25.29 9.34 10.22
C ASP A 254 -25.43 10.73 9.57
N TYR A 255 -26.28 10.82 8.55
CA TYR A 255 -26.53 12.03 7.77
C TYR A 255 -27.69 12.89 8.30
N THR A 256 -28.34 12.49 9.40
CA THR A 256 -29.38 13.32 10.05
C THR A 256 -28.83 14.68 10.46
N ASN A 257 -27.59 14.72 10.99
CA ASN A 257 -26.87 15.96 11.22
C ASN A 257 -25.88 16.24 10.08
N ALA A 258 -26.37 16.99 9.10
CA ALA A 258 -25.65 17.29 7.87
C ALA A 258 -24.24 17.89 8.11
N MET A 259 -24.13 18.85 9.03
CA MET A 259 -22.85 19.48 9.40
C MET A 259 -21.86 18.45 9.94
N LYS A 260 -22.26 17.63 10.93
CA LYS A 260 -21.37 16.61 11.51
C LYS A 260 -20.95 15.55 10.48
N ALA A 261 -21.86 15.18 9.58
CA ALA A 261 -21.57 14.22 8.52
C ALA A 261 -20.46 14.71 7.58
N VAL A 262 -20.53 15.98 7.15
CA VAL A 262 -19.52 16.59 6.26
C VAL A 262 -18.13 16.61 6.89
N TRP A 263 -18.03 17.01 8.16
CA TRP A 263 -16.77 16.99 8.89
C TRP A 263 -16.23 15.56 9.12
N SER A 264 -17.13 14.59 9.28
CA SER A 264 -16.75 13.17 9.43
C SER A 264 -16.15 12.60 8.15
N VAL A 265 -16.70 12.94 6.97
CA VAL A 265 -16.13 12.55 5.66
C VAL A 265 -14.70 13.07 5.53
N LEU A 266 -14.47 14.34 5.85
CA LEU A 266 -13.12 14.93 5.82
C LEU A 266 -12.18 14.23 6.81
N GLY A 267 -12.64 13.99 8.05
CA GLY A 267 -11.86 13.32 9.08
C GLY A 267 -11.43 11.91 8.67
N TYR A 268 -12.33 11.14 8.06
CA TYR A 268 -12.01 9.81 7.55
C TYR A 268 -11.07 9.85 6.34
N ALA A 269 -11.15 10.87 5.48
CA ALA A 269 -10.23 11.02 4.35
C ALA A 269 -8.80 11.29 4.84
N VAL A 270 -8.65 12.15 5.86
CA VAL A 270 -7.35 12.40 6.52
C VAL A 270 -6.85 11.13 7.23
N LEU A 271 -7.74 10.40 7.91
CA LEU A 271 -7.40 9.12 8.55
C LEU A 271 -6.88 8.10 7.53
N LEU A 272 -7.50 8.00 6.36
CA LEU A 272 -7.05 7.12 5.27
C LEU A 272 -5.61 7.46 4.87
N MET A 273 -5.31 8.75 4.62
CA MET A 273 -3.96 9.17 4.26
C MET A 273 -2.92 8.77 5.33
N VAL A 274 -3.20 9.05 6.60
CA VAL A 274 -2.29 8.74 7.72
C VAL A 274 -2.10 7.22 7.88
N THR A 275 -3.16 6.44 7.75
CA THR A 275 -3.10 4.98 7.87
C THR A 275 -2.34 4.36 6.71
N MET A 276 -2.54 4.85 5.48
CA MET A 276 -1.77 4.41 4.30
C MET A 276 -0.27 4.63 4.47
N LEU A 277 0.17 5.77 5.00
CA LEU A 277 1.58 6.03 5.29
C LEU A 277 2.18 5.03 6.30
N LYS A 278 1.37 4.55 7.24
CA LYS A 278 1.83 3.59 8.27
C LYS A 278 1.86 2.14 7.81
N THR A 279 1.18 1.78 6.72
CA THR A 279 1.09 0.39 6.22
C THR A 279 2.47 -0.27 6.01
N GLY A 280 3.47 0.49 5.55
CA GLY A 280 4.83 -0.03 5.37
C GLY A 280 5.49 -0.42 6.69
N SER A 281 5.35 0.42 7.73
CA SER A 281 5.88 0.11 9.06
C SER A 281 5.17 -1.08 9.71
N LEU A 282 3.85 -1.17 9.52
CA LEU A 282 3.05 -2.30 10.00
C LEU A 282 3.47 -3.61 9.32
N ALA A 283 3.63 -3.60 8.00
CA ALA A 283 4.09 -4.77 7.26
C ALA A 283 5.48 -5.22 7.74
N LYS A 284 6.43 -4.29 7.88
CA LYS A 284 7.79 -4.60 8.37
C LYS A 284 7.76 -5.20 9.78
N SER A 285 6.90 -4.68 10.67
CA SER A 285 6.70 -5.23 12.01
C SER A 285 6.17 -6.66 12.01
N ILE A 286 5.22 -7.02 11.12
CA ILE A 286 4.67 -8.37 11.02
C ILE A 286 5.74 -9.39 10.65
N PHE A 287 6.63 -9.03 9.72
CA PHE A 287 7.73 -9.90 9.29
C PHE A 287 8.96 -9.86 10.21
N ASN A 288 8.91 -9.09 11.30
CA ASN A 288 10.05 -8.81 12.17
C ASN A 288 11.28 -8.40 11.33
N ALA A 289 11.02 -7.49 10.39
CA ALA A 289 11.98 -6.90 9.49
C ALA A 289 12.39 -5.54 10.11
N HIS A 290 13.67 -5.39 10.40
CA HIS A 290 14.23 -4.19 11.04
C HIS A 290 15.00 -3.34 10.04
#